data_AF-A0A559TLA4-F1
#
_entry.id   AF-A0A559TLA4-F1
#
_cell.length_a   1.000
_cell.length_b   1.000
_cell.length_c   1.000
_cell.angle_alpha   90.00
_cell.angle_beta   90.00
_cell.angle_gamma   90.00
#
_symmetry.space_group_name_H-M   'P 1'
#
loop_
_entity.id
_entity.type
_entity.pdbx_description
1 polymer ?
#
loop_
_entity_poly.entity_id
_entity_poly.type
_entity_poly.pdbx_seq_one_letter_code
_entity_poly.pdbx_strand_id
1 'polypeptide(L)'
;MVAAGISLALAASLTLANALGAKPGRAATLIGVLVGLTGFLGSVTQLLRDKLAEVPRWQRAMYAVVIGCVFAGGVVVLLRFQAPPPPLHRLTGPQDVAVVGFKDRGSGQDQQLLDDVSSTFAQALSKALPKGTVVHDYATQYDLPLTELLHGDHRRLDSRTRKFVGQSNAAILVGGIVTPGSGGQINVRPVVYVRADQVPDAPELAGWYTSAPVPADQSLGLAHSRGALVAELVRQASGLAQFTSALDAWHSGRTTEAVAGFARLLPGKGTSDLDSGTGFVTSDLVHLFRGHALEQTTINGQAASRSVLEAAGADYRAIPANSPIRLRAQLSLAGNIYLRAVTATDCAPGALRDSDIAGVTSTLRRLMSDANFTTLGRLKAAVNLAQVEYCRINAGLTSDDGTIDAVVRRVRAAGPGEGVRELKALAASIAAQREADRGRLEAAISGIRQALALESHFVVRAQWLGWLAAWAFARCDLVTGDQAARDSLDQLRNAFRTGAASRQDYEADRKYLDQQRNQARAQCGSGSPR
;
A
#
# COMPACT_ATOMS: atom_id res chain seq x y z
N MET A 1 -54.18 13.67 -16.59
CA MET A 1 -54.49 12.68 -15.54
C MET A 1 -53.84 11.29 -15.75
N VAL A 2 -53.57 10.82 -16.97
CA VAL A 2 -52.94 9.50 -17.20
C VAL A 2 -51.46 9.44 -16.75
N ALA A 3 -50.70 10.54 -16.88
CA ALA A 3 -49.32 10.62 -16.38
C ALA A 3 -49.21 10.55 -14.85
N ALA A 4 -50.28 10.88 -14.12
CA ALA A 4 -50.32 10.78 -12.66
C ALA A 4 -50.57 9.34 -12.19
N GLY A 5 -51.38 8.55 -12.91
CA GLY A 5 -51.68 7.16 -12.54
C GLY A 5 -50.52 6.19 -12.73
N ILE A 6 -49.74 6.35 -13.81
CA ILE A 6 -48.57 5.48 -14.09
C ILE A 6 -47.41 5.81 -13.13
N SER A 7 -47.23 7.09 -12.78
CA SER A 7 -46.22 7.52 -11.81
C SER A 7 -46.55 7.05 -10.39
N LEU A 8 -47.84 6.99 -10.01
CA LEU A 8 -48.28 6.47 -8.70
C LEU A 8 -48.07 4.96 -8.58
N ALA A 9 -48.33 4.19 -9.64
CA ALA A 9 -48.14 2.74 -9.64
C ALA A 9 -46.66 2.34 -9.59
N LEU A 10 -45.78 3.09 -10.30
CA LEU A 10 -44.32 2.90 -10.20
C LEU A 10 -43.79 3.33 -8.82
N ALA A 11 -44.27 4.44 -8.27
CA ALA A 11 -43.88 4.90 -6.94
C ALA A 11 -44.33 3.93 -5.84
N ALA A 12 -45.54 3.35 -5.95
CA ALA A 12 -46.07 2.36 -5.02
C ALA A 12 -45.34 1.01 -5.08
N SER A 13 -44.89 0.58 -6.26
CA SER A 13 -44.09 -0.65 -6.41
C SER A 13 -42.64 -0.48 -5.93
N LEU A 14 -42.05 0.71 -6.11
CA LEU A 14 -40.74 1.07 -5.54
C LEU A 14 -40.77 1.19 -4.01
N THR A 15 -41.84 1.74 -3.42
CA THR A 15 -41.99 1.82 -1.95
C THR A 15 -42.32 0.47 -1.33
N LEU A 16 -43.14 -0.37 -1.98
CA LEU A 16 -43.42 -1.73 -1.50
C LEU A 16 -42.18 -2.65 -1.59
N ALA A 17 -41.35 -2.49 -2.63
CA ALA A 17 -40.07 -3.21 -2.75
C ALA A 17 -39.04 -2.78 -1.69
N ASN A 18 -39.01 -1.49 -1.32
CA ASN A 18 -38.17 -1.00 -0.23
C ASN A 18 -38.69 -1.43 1.16
N ALA A 19 -40.02 -1.52 1.34
CA ALA A 19 -40.63 -1.90 2.62
C ALA A 19 -40.52 -3.40 2.95
N LEU A 20 -40.37 -4.27 1.93
CA LEU A 20 -40.36 -5.73 2.11
C LEU A 20 -38.97 -6.34 2.27
N GLY A 21 -37.87 -5.59 2.14
CA GLY A 21 -36.51 -6.06 2.42
C GLY A 21 -36.01 -7.27 1.61
N ALA A 22 -36.83 -7.79 0.68
CA ALA A 22 -36.55 -8.97 -0.11
C ALA A 22 -35.95 -8.53 -1.46
N LYS A 23 -34.72 -8.95 -1.75
CA LYS A 23 -34.14 -8.84 -3.11
C LYS A 23 -35.05 -9.62 -4.06
N PRO A 24 -35.81 -9.00 -4.98
CA PRO A 24 -36.46 -9.78 -6.02
C PRO A 24 -35.35 -10.39 -6.88
N GLY A 25 -35.26 -11.72 -6.91
CA GLY A 25 -34.39 -12.42 -7.85
C GLY A 25 -34.70 -11.97 -9.28
N ARG A 26 -33.75 -12.11 -10.21
CA ARG A 26 -33.87 -11.65 -11.62
C ARG A 26 -35.22 -12.00 -12.26
N ALA A 27 -35.82 -13.14 -11.89
CA ALA A 27 -37.14 -13.58 -12.33
C ALA A 27 -38.29 -12.65 -11.89
N ALA A 28 -38.31 -12.18 -10.65
CA ALA A 28 -39.34 -11.30 -10.14
C ALA A 28 -39.25 -9.88 -10.75
N THR A 29 -38.03 -9.40 -11.03
CA THR A 29 -37.83 -8.15 -11.78
C THR A 29 -38.31 -8.28 -13.23
N LEU A 30 -38.04 -9.41 -13.88
CA LEU A 30 -38.53 -9.72 -15.23
C LEU A 30 -40.05 -9.79 -15.29
N ILE A 31 -40.70 -10.44 -14.32
CA ILE A 31 -42.16 -10.50 -14.21
C ILE A 31 -42.74 -9.11 -14.00
N GLY A 32 -42.15 -8.29 -13.12
CA GLY A 32 -42.58 -6.91 -12.90
C GLY A 32 -42.47 -6.04 -14.16
N VAL A 33 -41.40 -6.19 -14.93
CA VAL A 33 -41.23 -5.50 -16.22
C VAL A 33 -42.27 -5.97 -17.24
N LEU A 34 -42.53 -7.28 -17.33
CA LEU A 34 -43.52 -7.85 -18.25
C LEU A 34 -44.95 -7.38 -17.94
N VAL A 35 -45.33 -7.37 -16.66
CA VAL A 35 -46.64 -6.85 -16.20
C VAL A 35 -46.76 -5.35 -16.44
N GLY A 36 -45.68 -4.60 -16.22
CA GLY A 36 -45.62 -3.17 -16.55
C GLY A 36 -45.78 -2.91 -18.06
N LEU A 37 -45.19 -3.77 -18.90
CA LEU A 37 -45.21 -3.67 -20.36
C LEU A 37 -46.59 -3.98 -20.94
N THR A 38 -47.29 -4.99 -20.41
CA THR A 38 -48.67 -5.30 -20.80
C THR A 38 -49.65 -4.21 -20.37
N GLY A 39 -49.52 -3.69 -19.13
CA GLY A 39 -50.33 -2.56 -18.66
C GLY A 39 -50.09 -1.27 -19.44
N PHE A 40 -48.84 -1.01 -19.85
CA PHE A 40 -48.47 0.11 -20.68
C PHE A 40 -49.04 0.01 -22.10
N LEU A 41 -48.91 -1.15 -22.76
CA LEU A 41 -49.50 -1.38 -24.09
C LEU A 41 -51.03 -1.20 -24.08
N GLY A 42 -51.71 -1.69 -23.04
CA GLY A 42 -53.15 -1.47 -22.86
C GLY A 42 -53.50 0.02 -22.71
N SER A 43 -52.74 0.76 -21.91
CA SER A 43 -52.97 2.19 -21.66
C SER A 43 -52.71 3.05 -22.91
N VAL A 44 -51.67 2.74 -23.68
CA VAL A 44 -51.30 3.47 -24.90
C VAL A 44 -52.31 3.21 -26.01
N THR A 45 -52.76 1.97 -26.19
CA THR A 45 -53.79 1.64 -27.18
C THR A 45 -55.12 2.31 -26.86
N GLN A 46 -55.51 2.38 -25.58
CA GLN A 46 -56.71 3.10 -25.15
C GLN A 46 -56.58 4.62 -25.34
N LEU A 47 -55.42 5.22 -25.00
CA LEU A 47 -55.17 6.65 -25.21
C LEU A 47 -55.20 7.04 -26.70
N LEU A 48 -54.62 6.21 -27.57
CA LEU A 48 -54.64 6.39 -29.03
C LEU A 48 -56.06 6.28 -29.62
N ARG A 49 -56.92 5.47 -29.00
CA ARG A 49 -58.30 5.24 -29.43
C ARG A 49 -59.26 6.35 -28.97
N ASP A 50 -59.13 6.79 -27.71
CA ASP A 50 -60.12 7.69 -27.09
C ASP A 50 -59.77 9.19 -27.23
N LYS A 51 -58.49 9.53 -27.41
CA LYS A 51 -58.02 10.94 -27.41
C LYS A 51 -57.34 11.40 -28.69
N LEU A 52 -57.02 10.49 -29.60
CA LEU A 52 -56.29 10.79 -30.85
C LEU A 52 -57.02 10.24 -32.09
N ALA A 53 -58.31 9.91 -32.00
CA ALA A 53 -59.09 9.34 -33.10
C ALA A 53 -59.16 10.26 -34.34
N GLU A 54 -59.26 11.57 -34.10
CA GLU A 54 -59.37 12.62 -35.13
C GLU A 54 -58.01 13.08 -35.69
N VAL A 55 -56.90 12.58 -35.13
CA VAL A 55 -55.54 12.97 -35.53
C VAL A 55 -55.04 12.12 -36.70
N PRO A 56 -54.37 12.70 -37.71
CA PRO A 56 -53.84 11.95 -38.85
C PRO A 56 -52.87 10.85 -38.42
N ARG A 57 -52.89 9.72 -39.14
CA ARG A 57 -52.20 8.46 -38.75
C ARG A 57 -50.70 8.63 -38.49
N TRP A 58 -50.03 9.54 -39.18
CA TRP A 58 -48.59 9.78 -39.01
C TRP A 58 -48.23 10.41 -37.65
N GLN A 59 -49.08 11.29 -37.11
CA GLN A 59 -48.89 11.87 -35.77
C GLN A 59 -49.16 10.84 -34.67
N ARG A 60 -50.18 9.98 -34.85
CA ARG A 60 -50.41 8.83 -33.94
C ARG A 60 -49.21 7.88 -33.88
N ALA A 61 -48.59 7.59 -35.03
CA ALA A 61 -47.38 6.78 -35.08
C ALA A 61 -46.21 7.46 -34.34
N MET A 62 -46.04 8.77 -34.52
CA MET A 62 -45.01 9.52 -33.78
C MET A 62 -45.22 9.51 -32.27
N TYR A 63 -46.46 9.68 -31.78
CA TYR A 63 -46.74 9.59 -30.35
C TYR A 63 -46.45 8.19 -29.80
N ALA A 64 -46.81 7.13 -30.52
CA ALA A 64 -46.50 5.76 -30.13
C ALA A 64 -44.99 5.51 -30.05
N VAL A 65 -44.22 6.05 -30.99
CA VAL A 65 -42.74 5.95 -30.99
C VAL A 65 -42.14 6.69 -29.80
N VAL A 66 -42.53 7.95 -29.56
CA VAL A 66 -42.00 8.73 -28.43
C VAL A 66 -42.32 8.07 -27.10
N ILE A 67 -43.56 7.61 -26.93
CA ILE A 67 -44.02 6.92 -25.72
C ILE A 67 -43.26 5.59 -25.56
N GLY A 68 -43.06 4.83 -26.65
CA GLY A 68 -42.23 3.62 -26.66
C GLY A 68 -40.77 3.87 -26.29
N CYS A 69 -40.17 4.95 -26.78
CA CYS A 69 -38.80 5.35 -26.43
C CYS A 69 -38.66 5.73 -24.95
N VAL A 70 -39.63 6.46 -24.38
CA VAL A 70 -39.63 6.82 -22.95
C VAL A 70 -39.76 5.57 -22.08
N PHE A 71 -40.62 4.62 -22.47
CA PHE A 71 -40.78 3.37 -21.75
C PHE A 71 -39.53 2.48 -21.85
N ALA A 72 -38.96 2.33 -23.05
CA ALA A 72 -37.69 1.62 -23.24
C ALA A 72 -36.57 2.27 -22.42
N GLY A 73 -36.49 3.59 -22.39
CA GLY A 73 -35.57 4.34 -21.54
C GLY A 73 -35.78 4.06 -20.05
N GLY A 74 -37.03 4.07 -19.58
CA GLY A 74 -37.38 3.75 -18.19
C GLY A 74 -37.03 2.31 -17.80
N VAL A 75 -37.28 1.34 -18.67
CA VAL A 75 -36.90 -0.08 -18.46
C VAL A 75 -35.39 -0.25 -18.44
N VAL A 76 -34.66 0.42 -19.33
CA VAL A 76 -33.18 0.41 -19.33
C VAL A 76 -32.64 1.00 -18.03
N VAL A 77 -33.21 2.12 -17.54
CA VAL A 77 -32.83 2.72 -16.26
C VAL A 77 -33.12 1.77 -15.10
N LEU A 78 -34.29 1.13 -15.05
CA LEU A 78 -34.65 0.16 -14.00
C LEU A 78 -33.76 -1.09 -14.01
N LEU A 79 -33.41 -1.61 -15.20
CA LEU A 79 -32.51 -2.76 -15.32
C LEU A 79 -31.04 -2.41 -14.99
N ARG A 80 -30.66 -1.13 -15.15
CA ARG A 80 -29.30 -0.62 -14.85
C ARG A 80 -29.17 -0.07 -13.43
N PHE A 81 -30.28 0.24 -12.75
CA PHE A 81 -30.28 0.71 -11.36
C PHE A 81 -29.97 -0.45 -10.41
N GLN A 82 -28.69 -0.78 -10.29
CA GLN A 82 -28.19 -1.58 -9.19
C GLN A 82 -28.07 -0.64 -7.99
N ALA A 83 -28.87 -0.86 -6.94
CA ALA A 83 -28.68 -0.18 -5.67
C ALA A 83 -27.18 -0.27 -5.30
N PRO A 84 -26.56 0.83 -4.84
CA PRO A 84 -25.15 0.79 -4.47
C PRO A 84 -24.97 -0.35 -3.46
N PRO A 85 -23.94 -1.20 -3.64
CA PRO A 85 -23.69 -2.28 -2.68
C PRO A 85 -23.57 -1.67 -1.28
N PRO A 86 -24.07 -2.36 -0.23
CA PRO A 86 -23.95 -1.86 1.13
C PRO A 86 -22.47 -1.56 1.43
N PRO A 87 -22.19 -0.50 2.22
CA PRO A 87 -20.83 -0.20 2.61
C PRO A 87 -20.20 -1.41 3.30
N LEU A 88 -18.92 -1.67 2.97
CA LEU A 88 -18.19 -2.75 3.61
C LEU A 88 -18.13 -2.52 5.12
N HIS A 89 -18.21 -3.62 5.89
CA HIS A 89 -17.90 -3.55 7.30
C HIS A 89 -16.49 -2.97 7.49
N ARG A 90 -16.32 -2.02 8.41
CA ARG A 90 -15.04 -1.36 8.66
C ARG A 90 -14.45 -1.91 9.95
N LEU A 91 -13.25 -2.47 9.84
CA LEU A 91 -12.42 -2.93 10.93
C LEU A 91 -11.79 -1.73 11.65
N THR A 92 -11.65 -1.83 12.97
CA THR A 92 -11.21 -0.71 13.82
C THR A 92 -9.96 -1.04 14.61
N GLY A 93 -9.66 -2.32 14.82
CA GLY A 93 -8.48 -2.79 15.52
C GLY A 93 -7.23 -2.76 14.63
N PRO A 94 -6.06 -2.42 15.19
CA PRO A 94 -4.80 -2.41 14.46
C PRO A 94 -4.29 -3.82 14.08
N GLN A 95 -4.90 -4.86 14.64
CA GLN A 95 -4.55 -6.26 14.40
C GLN A 95 -5.64 -7.01 13.62
N ASP A 96 -6.71 -6.33 13.20
CA ASP A 96 -7.86 -6.96 12.57
C ASP A 96 -7.51 -7.52 11.18
N VAL A 97 -8.06 -8.71 10.89
CA VAL A 97 -7.75 -9.50 9.71
C VAL A 97 -8.97 -9.57 8.78
N ALA A 98 -8.76 -9.22 7.51
CA ALA A 98 -9.74 -9.42 6.46
C ALA A 98 -9.45 -10.71 5.67
N VAL A 99 -10.38 -11.66 5.70
CA VAL A 99 -10.32 -12.84 4.80
C VAL A 99 -10.98 -12.45 3.48
N VAL A 100 -10.20 -12.34 2.42
CA VAL A 100 -10.67 -11.91 1.08
C VAL A 100 -11.00 -13.07 0.14
N GLY A 101 -10.83 -14.29 0.63
CA GLY A 101 -11.27 -15.53 0.00
C GLY A 101 -10.21 -16.28 -0.82
N PHE A 102 -10.61 -17.46 -1.28
CA PHE A 102 -9.82 -18.34 -2.13
C PHE A 102 -10.30 -18.27 -3.58
N LYS A 103 -9.37 -18.18 -4.55
CA LYS A 103 -9.70 -18.01 -5.98
C LYS A 103 -9.19 -19.16 -6.81
N ASP A 104 -10.07 -19.77 -7.59
CA ASP A 104 -9.71 -20.81 -8.54
C ASP A 104 -8.86 -20.27 -9.69
N ARG A 105 -7.84 -21.02 -10.06
CA ARG A 105 -7.05 -20.85 -11.27
C ARG A 105 -6.93 -22.18 -11.99
N GLY A 106 -8.02 -22.60 -12.63
CA GLY A 106 -8.03 -23.75 -13.53
C GLY A 106 -7.94 -25.09 -12.81
N SER A 107 -8.18 -25.14 -11.50
CA SER A 107 -8.31 -26.40 -10.76
C SER A 107 -9.69 -27.03 -10.90
N GLY A 108 -10.64 -26.31 -11.53
CA GLY A 108 -12.00 -26.80 -11.79
C GLY A 108 -12.89 -26.81 -10.55
N GLN A 109 -12.44 -26.20 -9.45
CA GLN A 109 -13.25 -26.03 -8.25
C GLN A 109 -14.31 -24.94 -8.47
N ASP A 110 -15.52 -25.20 -7.97
CA ASP A 110 -16.59 -24.22 -7.96
C ASP A 110 -16.23 -23.06 -7.01
N GLN A 111 -16.38 -21.82 -7.49
CA GLN A 111 -16.11 -20.64 -6.69
C GLN A 111 -17.04 -20.54 -5.48
N GLN A 112 -18.30 -20.98 -5.59
CA GLN A 112 -19.22 -20.98 -4.44
C GLN A 112 -18.68 -21.88 -3.31
N LEU A 113 -18.07 -22.99 -3.68
CA LEU A 113 -17.48 -23.91 -2.73
C LEU A 113 -16.20 -23.33 -2.10
N LEU A 114 -15.39 -22.59 -2.86
CA LEU A 114 -14.25 -21.87 -2.31
C LEU A 114 -14.66 -20.72 -1.39
N ASP A 115 -15.79 -20.07 -1.64
CA ASP A 115 -16.36 -19.06 -0.76
C ASP A 115 -16.82 -19.69 0.57
N ASP A 116 -17.42 -20.89 0.55
CA ASP A 116 -17.77 -21.65 1.76
C ASP A 116 -16.52 -22.04 2.58
N VAL A 117 -15.45 -22.46 1.89
CA VAL A 117 -14.14 -22.72 2.53
C VAL A 117 -13.59 -21.45 3.16
N SER A 118 -13.69 -20.30 2.47
CA SER A 118 -13.27 -19.00 2.97
C SER A 118 -14.00 -18.61 4.25
N SER A 119 -15.33 -18.78 4.27
CA SER A 119 -16.16 -18.45 5.42
C SER A 119 -15.87 -19.35 6.62
N THR A 120 -15.74 -20.66 6.37
CA THR A 120 -15.39 -21.63 7.41
C THR A 120 -13.99 -21.37 7.97
N PHE A 121 -13.03 -21.03 7.09
CA PHE A 121 -11.69 -20.62 7.48
C PHE A 121 -11.71 -19.36 8.34
N ALA A 122 -12.45 -18.31 7.97
CA ALA A 122 -12.55 -17.08 8.76
C ALA A 122 -13.11 -17.34 10.18
N GLN A 123 -14.14 -18.19 10.28
CA GLN A 123 -14.74 -18.58 11.56
C GLN A 123 -13.80 -19.44 12.42
N ALA A 124 -12.98 -20.29 11.80
CA ALA A 124 -12.00 -21.10 12.51
C ALA A 124 -10.80 -20.25 12.95
N LEU A 125 -10.34 -19.35 12.08
CA LEU A 125 -9.26 -18.42 12.34
C LEU A 125 -9.59 -17.47 13.49
N SER A 126 -10.82 -16.94 13.56
CA SER A 126 -11.26 -16.06 14.66
C SER A 126 -11.16 -16.72 16.04
N LYS A 127 -11.26 -18.05 16.11
CA LYS A 127 -11.09 -18.84 17.34
C LYS A 127 -9.63 -19.14 17.67
N ALA A 128 -8.78 -19.17 16.65
CA ALA A 128 -7.36 -19.49 16.78
C ALA A 128 -6.49 -18.27 17.11
N LEU A 129 -6.91 -17.06 16.70
CA LEU A 129 -6.19 -15.82 17.01
C LEU A 129 -6.48 -15.33 18.44
N PRO A 130 -5.61 -14.50 19.03
CA PRO A 130 -5.79 -13.96 20.38
C PRO A 130 -7.13 -13.23 20.56
N LYS A 131 -7.68 -13.32 21.78
CA LYS A 131 -8.88 -12.57 22.17
C LYS A 131 -8.68 -11.07 21.88
N GLY A 132 -9.62 -10.48 21.16
CA GLY A 132 -9.58 -9.07 20.76
C GLY A 132 -9.18 -8.83 19.30
N THR A 133 -8.66 -9.84 18.59
CA THR A 133 -8.47 -9.75 17.13
C THR A 133 -9.81 -9.99 16.42
N VAL A 134 -10.28 -9.03 15.63
CA VAL A 134 -11.46 -9.24 14.79
C VAL A 134 -11.03 -9.86 13.47
N VAL A 135 -11.66 -10.98 13.11
CA VAL A 135 -11.54 -11.60 11.79
C VAL A 135 -12.87 -11.45 11.08
N HIS A 136 -12.85 -10.87 9.88
CA HIS A 136 -14.06 -10.70 9.07
C HIS A 136 -13.91 -11.34 7.69
N ASP A 137 -14.95 -12.04 7.26
CA ASP A 137 -15.05 -12.67 5.96
C ASP A 137 -15.64 -11.70 4.92
N TYR A 138 -14.83 -11.36 3.92
CA TYR A 138 -15.21 -10.52 2.80
C TYR A 138 -15.29 -11.27 1.46
N ALA A 139 -15.09 -12.59 1.43
CA ALA A 139 -14.93 -13.37 0.20
C ALA A 139 -16.10 -13.17 -0.78
N THR A 140 -17.33 -13.12 -0.26
CA THR A 140 -18.57 -12.91 -1.04
C THR A 140 -18.99 -11.45 -1.13
N GLN A 141 -18.37 -10.55 -0.36
CA GLN A 141 -18.72 -9.13 -0.28
C GLN A 141 -17.88 -8.29 -1.26
N TYR A 142 -16.64 -8.71 -1.54
CA TYR A 142 -15.72 -7.97 -2.38
C TYR A 142 -14.77 -8.89 -3.16
N ASP A 143 -14.84 -8.84 -4.49
CA ASP A 143 -14.03 -9.67 -5.37
C ASP A 143 -12.66 -9.05 -5.69
N LEU A 144 -11.61 -9.60 -5.09
CA LEU A 144 -10.22 -9.33 -5.45
C LEU A 144 -9.71 -10.35 -6.47
N PRO A 145 -9.11 -9.92 -7.60
CA PRO A 145 -8.61 -10.82 -8.63
C PRO A 145 -7.24 -11.41 -8.22
N LEU A 146 -7.21 -12.21 -7.15
CA LEU A 146 -5.97 -12.74 -6.56
C LEU A 146 -5.13 -13.59 -7.54
N THR A 147 -5.75 -14.16 -8.58
CA THR A 147 -5.04 -14.93 -9.62
C THR A 147 -4.08 -14.07 -10.45
N GLU A 148 -4.23 -12.74 -10.45
CA GLU A 148 -3.28 -11.81 -11.05
C GLU A 148 -1.89 -11.91 -10.39
N LEU A 149 -1.80 -12.33 -9.12
CA LEU A 149 -0.52 -12.53 -8.41
C LEU A 149 0.41 -13.56 -9.08
N LEU A 150 -0.14 -14.46 -9.89
CA LEU A 150 0.63 -15.43 -10.66
C LEU A 150 1.14 -14.89 -12.01
N HIS A 151 0.72 -13.68 -12.40
CA HIS A 151 1.09 -13.02 -13.65
C HIS A 151 2.09 -11.87 -13.38
N GLY A 152 2.62 -11.23 -14.42
CA GLY A 152 3.55 -10.09 -14.26
C GLY A 152 2.87 -8.72 -14.12
N ASP A 153 1.57 -8.60 -14.46
CA ASP A 153 0.81 -7.34 -14.38
C ASP A 153 -0.28 -7.43 -13.31
N HIS A 154 -0.11 -6.67 -12.23
CA HIS A 154 -1.00 -6.66 -11.06
C HIS A 154 -1.78 -5.35 -10.92
N ARG A 155 -1.81 -4.49 -11.94
CA ARG A 155 -2.40 -3.13 -11.81
C ARG A 155 -3.86 -3.15 -11.34
N ARG A 156 -4.66 -4.09 -11.84
CA ARG A 156 -6.08 -4.20 -11.50
C ARG A 156 -6.23 -4.72 -10.07
N LEU A 157 -5.48 -5.74 -9.68
CA LEU A 157 -5.38 -6.18 -8.28
C LEU A 157 -4.98 -5.03 -7.36
N ASP A 158 -3.87 -4.34 -7.61
CA ASP A 158 -3.36 -3.24 -6.78
C ASP A 158 -4.40 -2.12 -6.63
N SER A 159 -5.08 -1.74 -7.71
CA SER A 159 -6.13 -0.73 -7.66
C SER A 159 -7.34 -1.18 -6.84
N ARG A 160 -7.75 -2.44 -6.93
CA ARG A 160 -8.88 -2.98 -6.17
C ARG A 160 -8.53 -3.20 -4.71
N THR A 161 -7.33 -3.71 -4.42
CA THR A 161 -6.84 -3.89 -3.05
C THR A 161 -6.77 -2.56 -2.32
N ARG A 162 -6.24 -1.50 -2.93
CA ARG A 162 -6.24 -0.16 -2.32
C ARG A 162 -7.64 0.35 -2.00
N LYS A 163 -8.59 0.20 -2.95
CA LYS A 163 -9.99 0.58 -2.71
C LYS A 163 -10.61 -0.22 -1.57
N PHE A 164 -10.38 -1.54 -1.53
CA PHE A 164 -10.87 -2.41 -0.47
C PHE A 164 -10.29 -2.03 0.90
N VAL A 165 -8.98 -1.82 0.98
CA VAL A 165 -8.29 -1.45 2.23
C VAL A 165 -8.78 -0.10 2.73
N GLY A 166 -8.98 0.88 1.85
CA GLY A 166 -9.54 2.19 2.23
C GLY A 166 -10.98 2.12 2.75
N GLN A 167 -11.77 1.13 2.33
CA GLN A 167 -13.16 0.93 2.77
C GLN A 167 -13.27 0.06 4.04
N SER A 168 -12.50 -1.03 4.09
CA SER A 168 -12.53 -2.00 5.19
C SER A 168 -11.63 -1.59 6.37
N ASN A 169 -10.60 -0.77 6.13
CA ASN A 169 -9.57 -0.43 7.12
C ASN A 169 -8.83 -1.65 7.71
N ALA A 170 -8.83 -2.79 7.02
CA ALA A 170 -8.10 -3.98 7.45
C ALA A 170 -6.60 -3.71 7.57
N ALA A 171 -5.98 -4.22 8.65
CA ALA A 171 -4.54 -4.12 8.85
C ALA A 171 -3.79 -5.09 7.92
N ILE A 172 -4.29 -6.32 7.84
CA ILE A 172 -3.80 -7.37 6.95
C ILE A 172 -4.96 -8.03 6.21
N LEU A 173 -4.75 -8.36 4.94
CA LEU A 173 -5.66 -9.23 4.19
C LEU A 173 -5.02 -10.61 4.05
N VAL A 174 -5.82 -11.66 4.16
CA VAL A 174 -5.42 -13.04 3.89
C VAL A 174 -6.37 -13.68 2.88
N GLY A 175 -5.83 -14.53 2.02
CA GLY A 175 -6.61 -15.29 1.04
C GLY A 175 -5.78 -16.42 0.45
N GLY A 176 -6.21 -16.95 -0.70
CA GLY A 176 -5.37 -17.91 -1.41
C GLY A 176 -5.73 -18.12 -2.86
N ILE A 177 -4.82 -18.77 -3.58
CA ILE A 177 -4.96 -19.10 -5.00
C ILE A 177 -4.95 -20.61 -5.14
N VAL A 178 -6.03 -21.17 -5.68
CA VAL A 178 -6.20 -22.61 -5.85
C VAL A 178 -5.80 -22.98 -7.27
N THR A 179 -4.86 -23.90 -7.40
CA THR A 179 -4.29 -24.34 -8.68
C THR A 179 -4.30 -25.87 -8.77
N PRO A 180 -4.25 -26.46 -9.97
CA PRO A 180 -4.02 -27.90 -10.11
C PRO A 180 -2.72 -28.34 -9.44
N GLY A 181 -2.75 -29.50 -8.77
CA GLY A 181 -1.59 -30.20 -8.22
C GLY A 181 -1.26 -31.48 -8.98
N SER A 182 -0.20 -32.16 -8.55
CA SER A 182 0.19 -33.47 -9.09
C SER A 182 -0.72 -34.59 -8.59
N GLY A 183 -0.90 -35.66 -9.38
CA GLY A 183 -1.61 -36.85 -8.93
C GLY A 183 -3.10 -36.63 -8.62
N GLY A 184 -3.72 -35.63 -9.25
CA GLY A 184 -5.13 -35.28 -9.04
C GLY A 184 -5.38 -34.32 -7.87
N GLN A 185 -4.39 -33.98 -7.05
CA GLN A 185 -4.56 -33.03 -5.95
C GLN A 185 -4.81 -31.60 -6.45
N ILE A 186 -5.28 -30.74 -5.55
CA ILE A 186 -5.22 -29.28 -5.73
C ILE A 186 -4.11 -28.69 -4.86
N ASN A 187 -3.64 -27.51 -5.23
CA ASN A 187 -2.66 -26.73 -4.49
C ASN A 187 -3.30 -25.41 -4.08
N VAL A 188 -3.37 -25.13 -2.78
CA VAL A 188 -3.79 -23.83 -2.25
C VAL A 188 -2.55 -23.04 -1.93
N ARG A 189 -2.36 -21.89 -2.58
CA ARG A 189 -1.26 -20.97 -2.28
C ARG A 189 -1.77 -19.85 -1.37
N PRO A 190 -1.41 -19.82 -0.07
CA PRO A 190 -1.75 -18.71 0.79
C PRO A 190 -1.14 -17.39 0.28
N VAL A 191 -1.89 -16.31 0.47
CA VAL A 191 -1.44 -14.96 0.17
C VAL A 191 -1.77 -14.02 1.30
N VAL A 192 -0.86 -13.08 1.59
CA VAL A 192 -1.03 -12.06 2.61
C VAL A 192 -0.73 -10.68 2.02
N TYR A 193 -1.57 -9.69 2.32
CA TYR A 193 -1.32 -8.30 1.95
C TYR A 193 -0.96 -7.49 3.19
N VAL A 194 0.14 -6.75 3.13
CA VAL A 194 0.50 -5.76 4.14
C VAL A 194 0.20 -4.37 3.58
N ARG A 195 -0.61 -3.59 4.31
CA ARG A 195 -0.95 -2.20 3.97
C ARG A 195 0.25 -1.27 4.19
N ALA A 196 0.42 -0.25 3.34
CA ALA A 196 1.56 0.65 3.48
C ALA A 196 1.58 1.42 4.81
N ASP A 197 0.40 1.80 5.33
CA ASP A 197 0.32 2.46 6.64
C ASP A 197 0.91 1.61 7.78
N GLN A 198 0.95 0.28 7.66
CA GLN A 198 1.56 -0.60 8.67
C GLN A 198 3.10 -0.51 8.70
N VAL A 199 3.70 0.04 7.64
CA VAL A 199 5.14 0.21 7.44
C VAL A 199 5.43 1.60 6.85
N PRO A 200 5.09 2.67 7.60
CA PRO A 200 5.04 4.03 7.07
C PRO A 200 6.40 4.55 6.57
N ASP A 201 7.48 4.03 7.16
CA ASP A 201 8.89 4.34 6.86
C ASP A 201 9.50 3.44 5.77
N ALA A 202 8.81 2.37 5.36
CA ALA A 202 9.24 1.42 4.35
C ALA A 202 8.07 1.05 3.39
N PRO A 203 7.48 2.01 2.66
CA PRO A 203 6.32 1.75 1.80
C PRO A 203 6.59 0.74 0.68
N GLU A 204 7.84 0.50 0.31
CA GLU A 204 8.23 -0.59 -0.60
C GLU A 204 7.91 -2.00 -0.08
N LEU A 205 7.68 -2.15 1.22
CA LEU A 205 7.24 -3.39 1.86
C LEU A 205 5.72 -3.58 1.79
N ALA A 206 4.95 -2.56 1.42
CA ALA A 206 3.53 -2.73 1.20
C ALA A 206 3.26 -3.68 0.02
N GLY A 207 2.15 -4.40 0.06
CA GLY A 207 1.71 -5.24 -1.05
C GLY A 207 1.46 -6.69 -0.68
N TRP A 208 1.21 -7.47 -1.72
CA TRP A 208 0.94 -8.90 -1.64
C TRP A 208 2.22 -9.72 -1.54
N TYR A 209 2.15 -10.74 -0.69
CA TYR A 209 3.16 -11.76 -0.48
C TYR A 209 2.52 -13.12 -0.71
N THR A 210 3.23 -13.98 -1.42
CA THR A 210 2.77 -15.35 -1.73
C THR A 210 3.70 -16.35 -1.06
N SER A 211 3.14 -17.45 -0.58
CA SER A 211 3.91 -18.53 0.03
C SER A 211 3.97 -19.75 -0.89
N ALA A 212 4.62 -20.83 -0.46
CA ALA A 212 4.61 -22.12 -1.12
C ALA A 212 3.20 -22.74 -1.09
N PRO A 213 2.83 -23.55 -2.10
CA PRO A 213 1.50 -24.18 -2.13
C PRO A 213 1.36 -25.24 -1.03
N VAL A 214 0.19 -25.29 -0.42
CA VAL A 214 -0.30 -26.36 0.46
C VAL A 214 -1.08 -27.36 -0.41
N PRO A 215 -0.65 -28.63 -0.49
CA PRO A 215 -1.40 -29.65 -1.21
C PRO A 215 -2.69 -30.00 -0.46
N ALA A 216 -3.75 -30.26 -1.20
CA ALA A 216 -5.04 -30.68 -0.67
C ALA A 216 -5.76 -31.65 -1.61
N ASP A 217 -6.78 -32.33 -1.08
CA ASP A 217 -7.59 -33.27 -1.83
C ASP A 217 -8.28 -32.64 -3.04
N GLN A 218 -8.43 -33.42 -4.12
CA GLN A 218 -9.06 -32.98 -5.36
C GLN A 218 -10.50 -32.51 -5.19
N SER A 219 -11.26 -33.21 -4.35
CA SER A 219 -12.70 -33.04 -4.22
C SER A 219 -13.04 -32.33 -2.92
N LEU A 220 -13.00 -31.01 -2.96
CA LEU A 220 -13.53 -30.19 -1.87
C LEU A 220 -15.07 -30.29 -1.75
N GLY A 221 -15.76 -31.06 -2.61
CA GLY A 221 -17.16 -31.42 -2.43
C GLY A 221 -17.43 -32.23 -1.15
N LEU A 222 -16.44 -32.95 -0.64
CA LEU A 222 -16.56 -33.78 0.55
C LEU A 222 -16.29 -32.94 1.82
N ALA A 223 -17.18 -33.05 2.81
CA ALA A 223 -17.07 -32.28 4.06
C ALA A 223 -15.78 -32.57 4.83
N HIS A 224 -15.32 -33.83 4.86
CA HIS A 224 -14.07 -34.19 5.52
C HIS A 224 -12.85 -33.53 4.85
N SER A 225 -12.76 -33.57 3.51
CA SER A 225 -11.68 -32.92 2.76
C SER A 225 -11.65 -31.40 2.96
N ARG A 226 -12.82 -30.74 2.98
CA ARG A 226 -12.90 -29.30 3.34
C ARG A 226 -12.45 -29.04 4.77
N GLY A 227 -12.90 -29.87 5.73
CA GLY A 227 -12.51 -29.75 7.12
C GLY A 227 -11.00 -29.89 7.32
N ALA A 228 -10.38 -30.86 6.63
CA ALA A 228 -8.94 -31.08 6.65
C ALA A 228 -8.17 -29.88 6.06
N LEU A 229 -8.60 -29.36 4.90
CA LEU A 229 -8.01 -28.16 4.31
C LEU A 229 -8.12 -26.94 5.24
N VAL A 230 -9.30 -26.69 5.83
CA VAL A 230 -9.48 -25.57 6.75
C VAL A 230 -8.60 -25.71 8.00
N ALA A 231 -8.54 -26.90 8.59
CA ALA A 231 -7.68 -27.16 9.75
C ALA A 231 -6.20 -26.89 9.42
N GLU A 232 -5.75 -27.33 8.25
CA GLU A 232 -4.40 -27.09 7.75
C GLU A 232 -4.15 -25.60 7.52
N LEU A 233 -5.06 -24.88 6.85
CA LEU A 233 -4.92 -23.42 6.64
C LEU A 233 -4.88 -22.64 7.95
N VAL A 234 -5.66 -23.04 8.96
CA VAL A 234 -5.63 -22.41 10.30
C VAL A 234 -4.28 -22.67 10.98
N ARG A 235 -3.75 -23.89 10.87
CA ARG A 235 -2.42 -24.24 11.37
C ARG A 235 -1.34 -23.37 10.71
N GLN A 236 -1.44 -23.18 9.40
CA GLN A 236 -0.56 -22.32 8.59
C GLN A 236 -0.73 -20.81 8.88
N ALA A 237 -1.77 -20.42 9.62
CA ALA A 237 -2.01 -19.04 10.05
C ALA A 237 -1.53 -18.76 11.49
N SER A 238 -0.89 -19.73 12.16
CA SER A 238 -0.44 -19.62 13.56
C SER A 238 0.48 -18.41 13.83
N GLY A 239 1.35 -18.06 12.88
CA GLY A 239 2.25 -16.90 12.98
C GLY A 239 1.56 -15.53 12.75
N LEU A 240 0.31 -15.51 12.26
CA LEU A 240 -0.35 -14.29 11.82
C LEU A 240 -0.57 -13.28 12.97
N ALA A 241 -1.00 -13.75 14.15
CA ALA A 241 -1.25 -12.89 15.30
C ALA A 241 0.01 -12.17 15.82
N GLN A 242 1.12 -12.92 15.90
CA GLN A 242 2.38 -12.37 16.37
C GLN A 242 2.97 -11.40 15.32
N PHE A 243 2.74 -11.70 14.03
CA PHE A 243 3.17 -10.84 12.94
C PHE A 243 2.36 -9.53 12.89
N THR A 244 1.03 -9.58 13.01
CA THR A 244 0.19 -8.37 13.11
C THR A 244 0.54 -7.55 14.35
N SER A 245 0.80 -8.19 15.48
CA SER A 245 1.22 -7.50 16.70
C SER A 245 2.59 -6.82 16.55
N ALA A 246 3.52 -7.43 15.82
CA ALA A 246 4.83 -6.81 15.55
C ALA A 246 4.71 -5.64 14.57
N LEU A 247 3.82 -5.74 13.57
CA LEU A 247 3.48 -4.63 12.66
C LEU A 247 2.83 -3.47 13.40
N ASP A 248 1.86 -3.73 14.28
CA ASP A 248 1.23 -2.69 15.10
C ASP A 248 2.25 -1.98 16.01
N ALA A 249 3.17 -2.75 16.61
CA ALA A 249 4.27 -2.17 17.37
C ALA A 249 5.10 -1.25 16.48
N TRP A 250 5.51 -1.69 15.29
CA TRP A 250 6.28 -0.86 14.36
C TRP A 250 5.51 0.40 13.94
N HIS A 251 4.26 0.25 13.48
CA HIS A 251 3.38 1.35 13.10
C HIS A 251 3.26 2.40 14.22
N SER A 252 3.24 1.97 15.48
CA SER A 252 3.15 2.82 16.66
C SER A 252 4.48 3.45 17.10
N GLY A 253 5.57 3.32 16.33
CA GLY A 253 6.92 3.75 16.73
C GLY A 253 7.61 2.84 17.76
N ARG A 254 6.92 1.75 18.15
CA ARG A 254 7.31 0.58 18.98
C ARG A 254 8.51 -0.22 18.48
N THR A 255 9.51 0.36 17.80
CA THR A 255 10.45 -0.38 16.92
C THR A 255 11.22 -1.51 17.63
N THR A 256 11.71 -1.31 18.85
CA THR A 256 12.37 -2.37 19.64
C THR A 256 11.42 -3.53 19.96
N GLU A 257 10.16 -3.24 20.28
CA GLU A 257 9.13 -4.26 20.53
C GLU A 257 8.76 -4.99 19.25
N ALA A 258 8.71 -4.29 18.10
CA ALA A 258 8.49 -4.88 16.79
C ALA A 258 9.60 -5.87 16.42
N VAL A 259 10.88 -5.48 16.59
CA VAL A 259 12.04 -6.34 16.37
C VAL A 259 11.96 -7.60 17.24
N ALA A 260 11.65 -7.45 18.54
CA ALA A 260 11.47 -8.60 19.43
C ALA A 260 10.27 -9.47 19.02
N GLY A 261 9.18 -8.88 18.55
CA GLY A 261 8.01 -9.56 18.03
C GLY A 261 8.33 -10.42 16.81
N PHE A 262 9.01 -9.86 15.80
CA PHE A 262 9.45 -10.62 14.64
C PHE A 262 10.50 -11.68 15.01
N ALA A 263 11.41 -11.39 15.93
CA ALA A 263 12.41 -12.37 16.37
C ALA A 263 11.78 -13.61 17.02
N ARG A 264 10.67 -13.46 17.77
CA ARG A 264 9.92 -14.59 18.35
C ARG A 264 9.27 -15.49 17.30
N LEU A 265 9.01 -14.98 16.10
CA LEU A 265 8.49 -15.77 14.99
C LEU A 265 9.59 -16.59 14.33
N LEU A 266 10.83 -16.12 14.29
CA LEU A 266 11.91 -16.91 13.69
C LEU A 266 12.20 -18.15 14.56
N PRO A 267 12.21 -19.36 14.00
CA PRO A 267 12.52 -20.56 14.77
C PRO A 267 13.89 -20.46 15.45
N GLY A 268 13.93 -20.82 16.74
CA GLY A 268 15.17 -21.37 17.29
C GLY A 268 15.53 -22.65 16.52
N LYS A 269 16.81 -22.95 16.32
CA LYS A 269 17.29 -24.14 15.58
C LYS A 269 16.47 -25.39 15.93
N GLY A 270 15.52 -25.78 15.07
CA GLY A 270 14.64 -26.92 15.27
C GLY A 270 13.21 -26.69 14.78
N THR A 271 12.91 -27.18 13.57
CA THR A 271 11.58 -27.54 13.03
C THR A 271 10.41 -26.65 13.47
N SER A 272 10.22 -25.49 12.82
CA SER A 272 8.92 -24.81 12.85
C SER A 272 8.27 -24.83 11.46
N ASP A 273 6.94 -24.76 11.45
CA ASP A 273 6.12 -24.70 10.24
C ASP A 273 6.47 -23.51 9.32
N LEU A 274 7.19 -22.50 9.82
CA LEU A 274 7.60 -21.32 9.06
C LEU A 274 8.70 -21.63 8.04
N ASP A 275 9.53 -22.65 8.27
CA ASP A 275 10.61 -23.07 7.37
C ASP A 275 10.09 -23.87 6.17
N SER A 276 8.88 -24.42 6.26
CA SER A 276 8.22 -25.10 5.13
C SER A 276 7.90 -24.14 3.99
N GLY A 277 7.85 -22.83 4.29
CA GLY A 277 7.47 -21.79 3.35
C GLY A 277 5.99 -21.81 2.96
N THR A 278 5.15 -22.67 3.55
CA THR A 278 3.73 -22.83 3.16
C THR A 278 2.75 -21.98 3.97
N GLY A 279 3.21 -21.24 4.98
CA GLY A 279 2.38 -20.41 5.87
C GLY A 279 1.87 -19.10 5.25
N PHE A 280 0.92 -18.44 5.91
CA PHE A 280 0.54 -17.04 5.57
C PHE A 280 1.64 -16.04 5.93
N VAL A 281 2.36 -16.34 7.01
CA VAL A 281 3.59 -15.66 7.42
C VAL A 281 4.70 -16.67 7.23
N THR A 282 5.68 -16.37 6.38
CA THR A 282 6.83 -17.26 6.10
C THR A 282 8.09 -16.74 6.80
N SER A 283 9.09 -17.60 7.02
CA SER A 283 10.39 -17.16 7.54
C SER A 283 11.01 -16.04 6.71
N ASP A 284 10.92 -16.14 5.37
CA ASP A 284 11.34 -15.09 4.44
C ASP A 284 10.69 -13.75 4.75
N LEU A 285 9.35 -13.75 4.92
CA LEU A 285 8.60 -12.53 5.25
C LEU A 285 9.06 -11.95 6.59
N VAL A 286 9.25 -12.79 7.59
CA VAL A 286 9.70 -12.35 8.91
C VAL A 286 11.11 -11.76 8.85
N HIS A 287 12.04 -12.39 8.12
CA HIS A 287 13.38 -11.84 7.90
C HIS A 287 13.34 -10.48 7.21
N LEU A 288 12.52 -10.31 6.16
CA LEU A 288 12.41 -9.04 5.44
C LEU A 288 11.93 -7.91 6.37
N PHE A 289 10.87 -8.16 7.15
CA PHE A 289 10.29 -7.14 8.03
C PHE A 289 11.15 -6.87 9.26
N ARG A 290 11.73 -7.92 9.87
CA ARG A 290 12.67 -7.77 10.99
C ARG A 290 13.91 -6.99 10.60
N GLY A 291 14.48 -7.27 9.43
CA GLY A 291 15.64 -6.55 8.91
C GLY A 291 15.37 -5.06 8.82
N HIS A 292 14.22 -4.65 8.29
CA HIS A 292 13.86 -3.24 8.22
C HIS A 292 13.54 -2.63 9.58
N ALA A 293 12.82 -3.34 10.46
CA ALA A 293 12.58 -2.86 11.82
C ALA A 293 13.91 -2.63 12.58
N LEU A 294 14.92 -3.48 12.36
CA LEU A 294 16.29 -3.29 12.88
C LEU A 294 16.97 -2.06 12.27
N GLU A 295 16.82 -1.77 10.97
CA GLU A 295 17.33 -0.53 10.38
C GLU A 295 16.66 0.70 11.00
N GLN A 296 15.37 0.63 11.31
CA GLN A 296 14.64 1.78 11.86
C GLN A 296 14.99 2.10 13.31
N THR A 297 15.51 1.14 14.09
CA THR A 297 16.08 1.47 15.41
C THR A 297 17.33 2.34 15.28
N THR A 298 18.02 2.31 14.12
CA THR A 298 19.23 3.09 13.87
C THR A 298 18.97 4.51 13.38
N ILE A 299 17.84 4.73 12.69
CA ILE A 299 17.48 6.03 12.12
C ILE A 299 16.86 6.96 13.19
N ASN A 300 16.21 6.41 14.21
CA ASN A 300 15.49 7.15 15.26
C ASN A 300 16.37 7.60 16.45
N GLY A 301 17.61 8.04 16.20
CA GLY A 301 18.45 8.70 17.21
C GLY A 301 19.16 7.80 18.23
N GLN A 302 19.02 6.47 18.15
CA GLN A 302 19.98 5.57 18.79
C GLN A 302 21.15 5.40 17.82
N ALA A 303 22.33 5.93 18.17
CA ALA A 303 23.54 5.79 17.37
C ALA A 303 23.64 4.35 16.86
N ALA A 304 23.51 4.18 15.54
CA ALA A 304 23.48 2.86 14.93
C ALA A 304 24.68 2.07 15.43
N SER A 305 24.46 1.01 16.20
CA SER A 305 25.56 0.08 16.38
C SER A 305 25.72 -0.62 15.04
N ARG A 306 26.96 -0.63 14.53
CA ARG A 306 27.33 -1.40 13.35
C ARG A 306 26.79 -2.85 13.42
N SER A 307 26.71 -3.41 14.64
CA SER A 307 26.13 -4.73 14.91
C SER A 307 24.64 -4.84 14.60
N VAL A 308 23.83 -3.80 14.82
CA VAL A 308 22.39 -3.81 14.45
C VAL A 308 22.22 -3.85 12.94
N LEU A 309 22.97 -3.01 12.20
CA LEU A 309 22.91 -3.03 10.73
C LEU A 309 23.46 -4.34 10.16
N GLU A 310 24.47 -4.95 10.80
CA GLU A 310 24.96 -6.28 10.44
C GLU A 310 23.92 -7.38 10.67
N ALA A 311 23.14 -7.30 11.75
CA ALA A 311 22.02 -8.20 12.00
C ALA A 311 20.91 -8.04 10.96
N ALA A 312 20.56 -6.80 10.60
CA ALA A 312 19.60 -6.54 9.52
C ALA A 312 20.09 -7.10 8.17
N GLY A 313 21.36 -6.88 7.84
CA GLY A 313 21.98 -7.47 6.65
C GLY A 313 22.01 -9.00 6.66
N ALA A 314 22.12 -9.63 7.84
CA ALA A 314 22.03 -11.08 7.97
C ALA A 314 20.60 -11.58 7.70
N ASP A 315 19.58 -10.88 8.19
CA ASP A 315 18.17 -11.20 7.90
C ASP A 315 17.89 -11.14 6.38
N TYR A 316 18.32 -10.10 5.68
CA TYR A 316 18.10 -10.03 4.23
C TYR A 316 18.82 -11.14 3.45
N ARG A 317 20.00 -11.59 3.91
CA ARG A 317 20.75 -12.69 3.29
C ARG A 317 20.17 -14.06 3.61
N ALA A 318 19.39 -14.19 4.69
CA ALA A 318 18.73 -15.44 5.03
C ALA A 318 17.61 -15.79 4.03
N ILE A 319 17.07 -14.78 3.32
CA ILE A 319 16.03 -14.97 2.31
C ILE A 319 16.62 -15.67 1.06
N PRO A 320 16.13 -16.86 0.69
CA PRO A 320 16.66 -17.65 -0.42
C PRO A 320 16.58 -16.97 -1.79
N ALA A 321 17.52 -17.31 -2.67
CA ALA A 321 17.57 -16.76 -4.03
C ALA A 321 16.39 -17.20 -4.93
N ASN A 322 15.60 -18.18 -4.55
CA ASN A 322 14.36 -18.58 -5.24
C ASN A 322 13.09 -18.02 -4.58
N SER A 323 13.22 -17.24 -3.50
CA SER A 323 12.09 -16.67 -2.79
C SER A 323 11.31 -15.66 -3.65
N PRO A 324 9.96 -15.66 -3.61
CA PRO A 324 9.14 -14.66 -4.30
C PRO A 324 9.44 -13.21 -3.86
N ILE A 325 9.99 -13.01 -2.66
CA ILE A 325 10.26 -11.67 -2.11
C ILE A 325 11.69 -11.20 -2.34
N ARG A 326 12.52 -11.99 -3.04
CA ARG A 326 13.95 -11.73 -3.23
C ARG A 326 14.28 -10.33 -3.73
N LEU A 327 13.48 -9.78 -4.66
CA LEU A 327 13.74 -8.44 -5.21
C LEU A 327 13.61 -7.35 -4.14
N ARG A 328 12.68 -7.51 -3.19
CA ARG A 328 12.56 -6.62 -2.03
C ARG A 328 13.77 -6.80 -1.12
N ALA A 329 14.14 -8.04 -0.79
CA ALA A 329 15.33 -8.33 0.02
C ALA A 329 16.63 -7.76 -0.56
N GLN A 330 16.82 -7.84 -1.89
CA GLN A 330 17.99 -7.26 -2.57
C GLN A 330 18.00 -5.74 -2.52
N LEU A 331 16.84 -5.10 -2.65
CA LEU A 331 16.70 -3.65 -2.48
C LEU A 331 17.06 -3.23 -1.05
N SER A 332 16.54 -3.94 -0.06
CA SER A 332 16.81 -3.69 1.36
C SER A 332 18.28 -3.92 1.70
N LEU A 333 18.88 -5.02 1.23
CA LEU A 333 20.30 -5.30 1.44
C LEU A 333 21.20 -4.24 0.80
N ALA A 334 20.86 -3.72 -0.38
CA ALA A 334 21.59 -2.62 -1.00
C ALA A 334 21.51 -1.34 -0.14
N GLY A 335 20.33 -1.03 0.40
CA GLY A 335 20.13 0.06 1.37
C GLY A 335 20.95 -0.15 2.65
N ASN A 336 20.93 -1.35 3.21
CA ASN A 336 21.69 -1.73 4.40
C ASN A 336 23.20 -1.52 4.24
N ILE A 337 23.76 -1.98 3.12
CA ILE A 337 25.19 -1.82 2.80
C ILE A 337 25.54 -0.34 2.72
N TYR A 338 24.70 0.45 2.03
CA TYR A 338 24.86 1.89 1.98
C TYR A 338 24.82 2.54 3.37
N LEU A 339 23.82 2.23 4.20
CA LEU A 339 23.69 2.74 5.56
C LEU A 339 24.94 2.44 6.42
N ARG A 340 25.44 1.19 6.37
CA ARG A 340 26.67 0.80 7.08
C ARG A 340 27.89 1.61 6.63
N ALA A 341 27.98 1.90 5.34
CA ALA A 341 29.08 2.68 4.78
C ALA A 341 29.00 4.15 5.21
N VAL A 342 27.83 4.78 5.11
CA VAL A 342 27.67 6.21 5.43
C VAL A 342 27.74 6.50 6.93
N THR A 343 27.20 5.63 7.80
CA THR A 343 27.34 5.82 9.25
C THR A 343 28.79 5.80 9.71
N ALA A 344 29.67 5.07 9.00
CA ALA A 344 31.08 4.99 9.34
C ALA A 344 31.92 6.15 8.78
N THR A 345 31.45 6.83 7.72
CA THR A 345 32.32 7.67 6.88
C THR A 345 31.76 9.05 6.56
N ASP A 346 30.45 9.26 6.77
CA ASP A 346 29.70 10.46 6.38
C ASP A 346 29.92 10.88 4.92
N CYS A 347 30.22 9.92 4.04
CA CYS A 347 30.60 10.14 2.64
C CYS A 347 31.80 11.11 2.47
N ALA A 348 32.62 11.29 3.52
CA ALA A 348 33.73 12.23 3.48
C ALA A 348 34.82 11.77 2.49
N PRO A 349 35.48 12.69 1.77
CA PRO A 349 36.58 12.37 0.87
C PRO A 349 37.65 11.50 1.55
N GLY A 350 37.95 10.35 0.95
CA GLY A 350 38.95 9.40 1.46
C GLY A 350 38.52 8.54 2.66
N ALA A 351 37.36 8.79 3.27
CA ALA A 351 36.82 7.96 4.36
C ALA A 351 36.05 6.74 3.83
N LEU A 352 35.32 6.90 2.72
CA LEU A 352 34.58 5.82 2.06
C LEU A 352 35.48 5.07 1.07
N ARG A 353 35.55 3.74 1.17
CA ARG A 353 36.26 2.91 0.20
C ARG A 353 35.28 2.31 -0.80
N ASP A 354 35.70 2.17 -2.06
CA ASP A 354 34.85 1.58 -3.11
C ASP A 354 34.42 0.14 -2.75
N SER A 355 35.26 -0.61 -2.01
CA SER A 355 34.92 -1.94 -1.48
C SER A 355 33.72 -1.94 -0.52
N ASP A 356 33.47 -0.85 0.20
CA ASP A 356 32.43 -0.78 1.24
C ASP A 356 31.01 -0.67 0.63
N ILE A 357 30.93 -0.24 -0.63
CA ILE A 357 29.69 -0.08 -1.42
C ILE A 357 29.76 -0.84 -2.75
N ALA A 358 30.74 -1.72 -2.89
CA ALA A 358 30.96 -2.49 -4.10
C ALA A 358 29.70 -3.29 -4.48
N GLY A 359 29.32 -3.22 -5.74
CA GLY A 359 28.16 -3.94 -6.26
C GLY A 359 26.79 -3.32 -5.91
N VAL A 360 26.70 -2.35 -5.00
CA VAL A 360 25.44 -1.68 -4.63
C VAL A 360 24.85 -0.96 -5.86
N THR A 361 25.62 -0.10 -6.51
CA THR A 361 25.22 0.58 -7.76
C THR A 361 24.73 -0.41 -8.81
N SER A 362 25.47 -1.50 -9.04
CA SER A 362 25.12 -2.50 -10.06
C SER A 362 23.81 -3.23 -9.74
N THR A 363 23.57 -3.49 -8.45
CA THR A 363 22.34 -4.12 -7.96
C THR A 363 21.16 -3.18 -8.13
N LEU A 364 21.30 -1.92 -7.74
CA LEU A 364 20.24 -0.92 -7.86
C LEU A 364 19.88 -0.61 -9.32
N ARG A 365 20.87 -0.53 -10.22
CA ARG A 365 20.62 -0.38 -11.68
C ARG A 365 19.83 -1.56 -12.25
N ARG A 366 20.16 -2.78 -11.82
CA ARG A 366 19.44 -4.00 -12.20
C ARG A 366 18.00 -3.97 -11.69
N LEU A 367 17.80 -3.71 -10.39
CA LEU A 367 16.49 -3.66 -9.76
C LEU A 367 15.60 -2.56 -10.36
N MET A 368 16.16 -1.37 -10.64
CA MET A 368 15.46 -0.27 -11.31
C MET A 368 14.91 -0.65 -12.69
N SER A 369 15.53 -1.64 -13.34
CA SER A 369 15.21 -2.07 -14.71
C SER A 369 14.49 -3.42 -14.76
N ASP A 370 14.30 -4.09 -13.62
CA ASP A 370 13.68 -5.42 -13.55
C ASP A 370 12.16 -5.32 -13.74
N ALA A 371 11.66 -5.90 -14.83
CA ALA A 371 10.24 -5.91 -15.16
C ALA A 371 9.41 -6.68 -14.12
N ASN A 372 9.99 -7.67 -13.45
CA ASN A 372 9.33 -8.48 -12.44
C ASN A 372 9.26 -7.79 -11.08
N PHE A 373 9.95 -6.66 -10.90
CA PHE A 373 9.81 -5.86 -9.69
C PHE A 373 8.59 -4.93 -9.77
N THR A 374 8.06 -4.50 -8.63
CA THR A 374 6.94 -3.56 -8.62
C THR A 374 7.40 -2.19 -9.12
N THR A 375 6.48 -1.39 -9.66
CA THR A 375 6.79 0.00 -10.07
C THR A 375 7.35 0.81 -8.90
N LEU A 376 6.79 0.65 -7.70
CA LEU A 376 7.29 1.31 -6.50
C LEU A 376 8.71 0.82 -6.14
N GLY A 377 8.97 -0.48 -6.21
CA GLY A 377 10.30 -1.06 -5.97
C GLY A 377 11.35 -0.56 -6.96
N ARG A 378 11.02 -0.46 -8.24
CA ARG A 378 11.89 0.14 -9.26
C ARG A 378 12.17 1.62 -9.00
N LEU A 379 11.18 2.38 -8.55
CA LEU A 379 11.34 3.80 -8.20
C LEU A 379 12.21 3.96 -6.95
N LYS A 380 12.00 3.15 -5.91
CA LYS A 380 12.84 3.13 -4.71
C LYS A 380 14.29 2.77 -5.06
N ALA A 381 14.50 1.77 -5.93
CA ALA A 381 15.84 1.43 -6.43
C ALA A 381 16.52 2.62 -7.15
N ALA A 382 15.76 3.40 -7.93
CA ALA A 382 16.27 4.61 -8.59
C ALA A 382 16.65 5.71 -7.59
N VAL A 383 15.85 5.92 -6.54
CA VAL A 383 16.15 6.89 -5.48
C VAL A 383 17.37 6.46 -4.65
N ASN A 384 17.43 5.19 -4.24
CA ASN A 384 18.59 4.65 -3.52
C ASN A 384 19.86 4.74 -4.38
N LEU A 385 19.74 4.54 -5.71
CA LEU A 385 20.87 4.72 -6.63
C LEU A 385 21.36 6.17 -6.63
N ALA A 386 20.44 7.15 -6.60
CA ALA A 386 20.78 8.56 -6.48
C ALA A 386 21.57 8.86 -5.20
N GLN A 387 21.15 8.31 -4.06
CA GLN A 387 21.83 8.47 -2.77
C GLN A 387 23.24 7.89 -2.80
N VAL A 388 23.38 6.67 -3.31
CA VAL A 388 24.68 5.98 -3.41
C VAL A 388 25.62 6.74 -4.35
N GLU A 389 25.17 7.15 -5.53
CA GLU A 389 26.04 7.91 -6.45
C GLU A 389 26.39 9.29 -5.90
N TYR A 390 25.47 9.96 -5.21
CA TYR A 390 25.77 11.23 -4.54
C TYR A 390 26.90 11.07 -3.51
N CYS A 391 26.80 10.03 -2.67
CA CYS A 391 27.85 9.70 -1.70
C CYS A 391 29.19 9.37 -2.38
N ARG A 392 29.18 8.60 -3.47
CA ARG A 392 30.38 8.24 -4.23
C ARG A 392 31.07 9.45 -4.86
N ILE A 393 30.30 10.39 -5.38
CA ILE A 393 30.80 11.64 -5.95
C ILE A 393 31.43 12.48 -4.84
N ASN A 394 30.73 12.67 -3.72
CA ASN A 394 31.23 13.46 -2.59
C ASN A 394 32.48 12.85 -1.94
N ALA A 395 32.58 11.52 -1.90
CA ALA A 395 33.77 10.82 -1.43
C ALA A 395 34.94 10.84 -2.43
N GLY A 396 34.75 11.35 -3.65
CA GLY A 396 35.77 11.37 -4.71
C GLY A 396 36.02 10.02 -5.38
N LEU A 397 35.11 9.05 -5.24
CA LEU A 397 35.24 7.70 -5.81
C LEU A 397 34.83 7.63 -7.29
N THR A 398 33.97 8.53 -7.73
CA THR A 398 33.51 8.61 -9.12
C THR A 398 33.28 10.05 -9.54
N SER A 399 33.44 10.33 -10.83
CA SER A 399 32.98 11.59 -11.42
C SER A 399 31.46 11.59 -11.57
N ASP A 400 30.87 12.78 -11.55
CA ASP A 400 29.46 13.00 -11.85
C ASP A 400 29.18 12.77 -13.35
N ASP A 401 28.52 11.67 -13.68
CA ASP A 401 28.18 11.25 -15.04
C ASP A 401 26.73 11.60 -15.44
N GLY A 402 26.02 12.36 -14.59
CA GLY A 402 24.61 12.68 -14.78
C GLY A 402 23.63 11.57 -14.38
N THR A 403 24.09 10.47 -13.77
CA THR A 403 23.22 9.40 -13.26
C THR A 403 22.17 9.95 -12.30
N ILE A 404 22.57 10.81 -11.35
CA ILE A 404 21.66 11.41 -10.35
C ILE A 404 20.53 12.19 -11.05
N ASP A 405 20.85 13.01 -12.05
CA ASP A 405 19.85 13.80 -12.78
C ASP A 405 18.87 12.91 -13.55
N ALA A 406 19.38 11.84 -14.17
CA ALA A 406 18.55 10.89 -14.89
C ALA A 406 17.55 10.17 -13.96
N VAL A 407 18.00 9.70 -12.79
CA VAL A 407 17.12 9.00 -11.84
C VAL A 407 16.13 9.96 -11.17
N VAL A 408 16.55 11.16 -10.79
CA VAL A 408 15.66 12.19 -10.21
C VAL A 408 14.55 12.55 -11.21
N ARG A 409 14.89 12.78 -12.49
CA ARG A 409 13.89 13.03 -13.54
C ARG A 409 12.89 11.88 -13.67
N ARG A 410 13.37 10.64 -13.67
CA ARG A 410 12.53 9.44 -13.75
C ARG A 410 11.53 9.38 -12.60
N VAL A 411 11.97 9.64 -11.37
CA VAL A 411 11.11 9.60 -10.17
C VAL A 411 10.11 10.76 -10.18
N ARG A 412 10.53 11.97 -10.56
CA ARG A 412 9.63 13.12 -10.69
C ARG A 412 8.51 12.88 -11.71
N ALA A 413 8.84 12.23 -12.83
CA ALA A 413 7.90 11.88 -13.90
C ALA A 413 6.94 10.72 -13.56
N ALA A 414 7.13 10.02 -12.44
CA ALA A 414 6.26 8.92 -12.05
C ALA A 414 4.80 9.39 -11.83
N GLY A 415 3.83 8.58 -12.24
CA GLY A 415 2.41 8.83 -11.97
C GLY A 415 2.07 8.78 -10.46
N PRO A 416 0.84 9.17 -10.07
CA PRO A 416 0.42 9.07 -8.67
C PRO A 416 0.38 7.61 -8.20
N GLY A 417 0.76 7.39 -6.94
CA GLY A 417 0.78 6.08 -6.32
C GLY A 417 1.09 6.18 -4.83
N GLU A 418 0.66 5.18 -4.06
CA GLU A 418 0.99 5.04 -2.65
C GLU A 418 2.52 4.87 -2.51
N GLY A 419 3.16 5.62 -1.61
CA GLY A 419 4.62 5.67 -1.46
C GLY A 419 5.37 6.48 -2.54
N VAL A 420 4.75 6.83 -3.67
CA VAL A 420 5.43 7.55 -4.76
C VAL A 420 5.70 9.01 -4.38
N ARG A 421 4.81 9.63 -3.59
CA ARG A 421 4.96 11.01 -3.16
C ARG A 421 6.21 11.18 -2.29
N GLU A 422 6.42 10.25 -1.37
CA GLU A 422 7.56 10.19 -0.45
C GLU A 422 8.86 9.98 -1.23
N LEU A 423 8.86 9.10 -2.25
CA LEU A 423 10.01 8.94 -3.14
C LEU A 423 10.32 10.19 -3.97
N LYS A 424 9.30 10.93 -4.41
CA LYS A 424 9.50 12.22 -5.08
C LYS A 424 10.08 13.28 -4.14
N ALA A 425 9.64 13.28 -2.88
CA ALA A 425 10.18 14.15 -1.85
C ALA A 425 11.68 13.87 -1.64
N LEU A 426 12.05 12.60 -1.46
CA LEU A 426 13.43 12.17 -1.29
C LEU A 426 14.30 12.44 -2.54
N ALA A 427 13.78 12.21 -3.75
CA ALA A 427 14.51 12.55 -4.97
C ALA A 427 14.76 14.08 -5.09
N ALA A 428 13.79 14.90 -4.67
CA ALA A 428 13.93 16.35 -4.67
C ALA A 428 14.94 16.84 -3.62
N SER A 429 14.99 16.21 -2.44
CA SER A 429 15.97 16.58 -1.40
C SER A 429 17.41 16.23 -1.81
N ILE A 430 17.63 15.07 -2.44
CA ILE A 430 18.95 14.69 -3.01
C ILE A 430 19.40 15.70 -4.06
N ALA A 431 18.49 16.10 -4.97
CA ALA A 431 18.79 17.11 -5.97
C ALA A 431 19.11 18.48 -5.34
N ALA A 432 18.37 18.87 -4.30
CA ALA A 432 18.61 20.11 -3.57
C ALA A 432 19.99 20.12 -2.89
N GLN A 433 20.35 19.03 -2.22
CA GLN A 433 21.63 18.89 -1.54
C GLN A 433 22.80 18.97 -2.53
N ARG A 434 22.69 18.31 -3.69
CA ARG A 434 23.70 18.42 -4.76
C ARG A 434 23.87 19.85 -5.29
N GLU A 435 22.78 20.62 -5.41
CA GLU A 435 22.90 22.03 -5.79
C GLU A 435 23.52 22.89 -4.67
N ALA A 436 23.28 22.56 -3.41
CA ALA A 436 23.94 23.22 -2.27
C ALA A 436 25.46 22.99 -2.28
N ASP A 437 25.91 21.75 -2.51
CA ASP A 437 27.33 21.40 -2.58
C ASP A 437 28.05 22.09 -3.76
N ARG A 438 27.30 22.40 -4.83
CA ARG A 438 27.78 23.19 -5.98
C ARG A 438 27.79 24.70 -5.72
N GLY A 439 27.47 25.13 -4.50
CA GLY A 439 27.35 26.54 -4.13
C GLY A 439 26.11 27.26 -4.67
N ARG A 440 25.16 26.53 -5.28
CA ARG A 440 23.94 27.09 -5.89
C ARG A 440 22.79 27.09 -4.89
N LEU A 441 22.95 27.86 -3.82
CA LEU A 441 22.01 27.90 -2.70
C LEU A 441 20.57 28.30 -3.09
N GLU A 442 20.38 29.12 -4.14
CA GLU A 442 19.04 29.42 -4.69
C GLU A 442 18.31 28.18 -5.18
N ALA A 443 18.99 27.39 -6.01
CA ALA A 443 18.44 26.16 -6.55
C ALA A 443 18.21 25.13 -5.45
N ALA A 444 19.11 25.04 -4.46
CA ALA A 444 18.96 24.19 -3.29
C ALA A 444 17.73 24.55 -2.46
N ILE A 445 17.54 25.83 -2.12
CA ILE A 445 16.37 26.33 -1.39
C ILE A 445 15.07 26.04 -2.14
N SER A 446 15.04 26.26 -3.47
CA SER A 446 13.89 25.93 -4.30
C SER A 446 13.59 24.42 -4.30
N GLY A 447 14.61 23.60 -4.45
CA GLY A 447 14.50 22.13 -4.45
C GLY A 447 13.99 21.58 -3.12
N ILE A 448 14.53 22.03 -1.99
CA ILE A 448 14.11 21.52 -0.67
C ILE A 448 12.71 21.98 -0.30
N ARG A 449 12.26 23.15 -0.74
CA ARG A 449 10.85 23.56 -0.61
C ARG A 449 9.91 22.63 -1.38
N GLN A 450 10.32 22.15 -2.56
CA GLN A 450 9.54 21.15 -3.30
C GLN A 450 9.51 19.80 -2.57
N ALA A 451 10.63 19.38 -1.97
CA ALA A 451 10.67 18.18 -1.14
C ALA A 451 9.73 18.30 0.08
N LEU A 452 9.80 19.43 0.80
CA LEU A 452 8.94 19.75 1.94
C LEU A 452 7.46 19.87 1.58
N ALA A 453 7.09 20.20 0.35
CA ALA A 453 5.69 20.20 -0.08
C ALA A 453 5.10 18.78 -0.20
N LEU A 454 5.95 17.76 -0.31
CA LEU A 454 5.57 16.37 -0.53
C LEU A 454 5.74 15.48 0.71
N GLU A 455 6.59 15.88 1.65
CA GLU A 455 6.91 15.11 2.85
C GLU A 455 5.92 15.35 3.99
N SER A 456 5.52 14.29 4.68
CA SER A 456 4.61 14.34 5.83
C SER A 456 5.26 13.92 7.16
N HIS A 457 6.38 13.22 7.15
CA HIS A 457 7.02 12.69 8.37
C HIS A 457 7.74 13.78 9.15
N PHE A 458 7.39 13.94 10.44
CA PHE A 458 7.89 15.01 11.29
C PHE A 458 9.42 15.08 11.35
N VAL A 459 10.11 13.95 11.54
CA VAL A 459 11.58 13.91 11.67
C VAL A 459 12.26 14.37 10.38
N VAL A 460 11.85 13.82 9.23
CA VAL A 460 12.42 14.17 7.92
C VAL A 460 12.14 15.63 7.57
N ARG A 461 10.92 16.13 7.83
CA ARG A 461 10.58 17.55 7.64
C ARG A 461 11.46 18.45 8.50
N ALA A 462 11.68 18.09 9.77
CA ALA A 462 12.52 18.88 10.66
C ALA A 462 13.95 19.01 10.13
N GLN A 463 14.54 17.91 9.70
CA GLN A 463 15.88 17.89 9.13
C GLN A 463 15.97 18.79 7.88
N TRP A 464 15.02 18.63 6.94
CA TRP A 464 15.00 19.41 5.70
C TRP A 464 14.69 20.90 5.93
N LEU A 465 13.86 21.23 6.93
CA LEU A 465 13.67 22.61 7.38
C LEU A 465 14.95 23.17 8.02
N GLY A 466 15.72 22.34 8.72
CA GLY A 466 17.03 22.72 9.24
C GLY A 466 18.03 23.02 8.12
N TRP A 467 18.04 22.23 7.03
CA TRP A 467 18.82 22.54 5.82
C TRP A 467 18.37 23.83 5.16
N LEU A 468 17.06 24.02 5.00
CA LEU A 468 16.49 25.26 4.47
C LEU A 468 16.93 26.47 5.30
N ALA A 469 16.90 26.36 6.64
CA ALA A 469 17.34 27.40 7.53
C ALA A 469 18.83 27.71 7.35
N ALA A 470 19.69 26.70 7.38
CA ALA A 470 21.14 26.85 7.21
C ALA A 470 21.50 27.50 5.86
N TRP A 471 20.87 27.06 4.76
CA TRP A 471 21.12 27.63 3.44
C TRP A 471 20.58 29.05 3.30
N ALA A 472 19.44 29.38 3.91
CA ALA A 472 18.93 30.75 3.91
C ALA A 472 19.83 31.69 4.73
N PHE A 473 20.29 31.23 5.89
CA PHE A 473 21.26 31.95 6.73
C PHE A 473 22.58 32.20 6.00
N ALA A 474 23.13 31.21 5.30
CA ALA A 474 24.32 31.36 4.47
C ALA A 474 24.15 32.40 3.33
N ARG A 475 22.91 32.70 2.95
CA ARG A 475 22.55 33.74 1.97
C ARG A 475 22.14 35.08 2.58
N CYS A 476 22.28 35.24 3.90
CA CYS A 476 21.78 36.41 4.63
C CYS A 476 20.26 36.63 4.53
N ASP A 477 19.47 35.62 4.14
CA ASP A 477 18.00 35.65 4.22
C ASP A 477 17.56 35.24 5.64
N LEU A 478 17.72 36.18 6.58
CA LEU A 478 17.40 35.96 8.00
C LEU A 478 15.91 35.66 8.23
N VAL A 479 15.01 36.19 7.39
CA VAL A 479 13.56 35.99 7.54
C VAL A 479 13.18 34.55 7.21
N THR A 480 13.60 34.05 6.05
CA THR A 480 13.38 32.65 5.69
C THR A 480 14.09 31.73 6.68
N GLY A 481 15.33 32.05 7.07
CA GLY A 481 16.12 31.25 7.99
C GLY A 481 15.47 31.10 9.37
N ASP A 482 15.04 32.21 9.98
CA ASP A 482 14.37 32.20 11.29
C ASP A 482 13.03 31.46 11.23
N GLN A 483 12.27 31.60 10.14
CA GLN A 483 11.01 30.87 9.96
C GLN A 483 11.25 29.36 9.84
N ALA A 484 12.18 28.94 8.97
CA ALA A 484 12.49 27.53 8.76
C ALA A 484 13.07 26.88 10.03
N ALA A 485 13.89 27.59 10.81
CA ALA A 485 14.40 27.11 12.08
C ALA A 485 13.27 26.88 13.11
N ARG A 486 12.30 27.80 13.21
CA ARG A 486 11.13 27.62 14.08
C ARG A 486 10.29 26.41 13.64
N ASP A 487 10.00 26.33 12.35
CA ASP A 487 9.20 25.24 11.79
C ASP A 487 9.90 23.88 12.02
N SER A 488 11.23 23.82 11.86
CA SER A 488 12.03 22.62 12.14
C SER A 488 11.85 22.14 13.59
N LEU A 489 11.99 23.04 14.56
CA LEU A 489 11.81 22.73 15.98
C LEU A 489 10.36 22.33 16.33
N ASP A 490 9.37 22.93 15.68
CA ASP A 490 7.97 22.53 15.86
C ASP A 490 7.70 21.13 15.29
N GLN A 491 8.31 20.76 14.16
CA GLN A 491 8.24 19.39 13.66
C GLN A 491 8.91 18.41 14.63
N LEU A 492 10.10 18.69 15.18
CA LEU A 492 10.74 17.83 16.18
C LEU A 492 9.91 17.70 17.45
N ARG A 493 9.25 18.78 17.89
CA ARG A 493 8.34 18.73 19.04
C ARG A 493 7.16 17.78 18.78
N ASN A 494 6.63 17.77 17.55
CA ASN A 494 5.59 16.81 17.16
C ASN A 494 6.13 15.38 17.07
N ALA A 495 7.33 15.18 16.54
CA ALA A 495 7.99 13.87 16.53
C ALA A 495 8.24 13.33 17.94
N PHE A 496 8.66 14.19 18.88
CA PHE A 496 8.82 13.83 20.29
C PHE A 496 7.50 13.37 20.92
N ARG A 497 6.39 14.06 20.62
CA ARG A 497 5.05 13.67 21.11
C ARG A 497 4.59 12.31 20.59
N THR A 498 5.02 11.92 19.40
CA THR A 498 4.68 10.61 18.81
C THR A 498 5.72 9.53 19.11
N GLY A 499 6.74 9.83 19.93
CA GLY A 499 7.83 8.90 20.24
C GLY A 499 8.83 8.65 19.10
N ALA A 500 8.73 9.42 18.00
CA ALA A 500 9.58 9.28 16.82
C ALA A 500 10.93 10.04 16.95
N ALA A 501 11.08 10.90 17.95
CA ALA A 501 12.33 11.59 18.26
C ALA A 501 12.53 11.67 19.77
N SER A 502 13.79 11.73 20.21
CA SER A 502 14.14 11.91 21.61
C SER A 502 14.21 13.39 21.99
N ARG A 503 14.18 13.68 23.29
CA ARG A 503 14.45 15.03 23.79
C ARG A 503 15.86 15.51 23.45
N GLN A 504 16.82 14.59 23.41
CA GLN A 504 18.21 14.88 23.07
C GLN A 504 18.32 15.39 21.62
N ASP A 505 17.58 14.78 20.68
CA ASP A 505 17.54 15.22 19.28
C ASP A 505 17.04 16.67 19.16
N TYR A 506 15.95 17.00 19.88
CA TYR A 506 15.43 18.37 19.91
C TYR A 506 16.46 19.38 20.45
N GLU A 507 17.15 19.05 21.55
CA GLU A 507 18.13 19.94 22.16
C GLU A 507 19.38 20.12 21.29
N ALA A 508 19.83 19.06 20.61
CA ALA A 508 20.93 19.10 19.65
C ALA A 508 20.61 20.00 18.44
N ASP A 509 19.45 19.79 17.80
CA ASP A 509 19.03 20.59 16.64
C ASP A 509 18.80 22.05 17.00
N ARG A 510 18.20 22.33 18.16
CA ARG A 510 18.05 23.71 18.66
C ARG A 510 19.40 24.40 18.79
N LYS A 511 20.37 23.74 19.42
CA LYS A 511 21.72 24.31 19.62
C LYS A 511 22.40 24.59 18.27
N TYR A 512 22.31 23.65 17.33
CA TYR A 512 22.85 23.82 15.97
C TYR A 512 22.20 25.01 15.25
N LEU A 513 20.87 25.11 15.23
CA LEU A 513 20.15 26.19 14.56
C LEU A 513 20.40 27.55 15.21
N ASP A 514 20.47 27.61 16.55
CA ASP A 514 20.83 28.84 17.26
C ASP A 514 22.24 29.31 16.91
N GLN A 515 23.20 28.38 16.78
CA GLN A 515 24.55 28.70 16.34
C GLN A 515 24.58 29.26 14.91
N GLN A 516 23.91 28.60 13.96
CA GLN A 516 23.80 29.06 12.57
C GLN A 516 23.17 30.45 12.49
N ARG A 517 22.07 30.69 13.21
CA ARG A 517 21.39 31.98 13.29
C ARG A 517 22.32 33.08 13.83
N ASN A 518 23.04 32.80 14.92
CA ASN A 518 23.92 33.79 15.54
C ASN A 518 25.10 34.13 14.63
N GLN A 519 25.68 33.14 13.95
CA GLN A 519 26.74 33.35 12.96
C GLN A 519 26.24 34.22 11.80
N ALA A 520 25.07 33.92 11.23
CA ALA A 520 24.50 34.70 10.14
C ALA A 520 24.15 36.14 10.59
N ARG A 521 23.60 36.34 11.79
CA ARG A 521 23.34 37.70 12.31
C ARG A 521 24.62 38.51 12.48
N ALA A 522 25.71 37.89 12.92
CA ALA A 522 27.00 38.57 13.03
C ALA A 522 27.58 38.94 11.65
N GLN A 523 27.50 38.03 10.68
CA GLN A 523 28.04 38.21 9.32
C GLN A 523 27.19 39.17 8.47
N CYS A 524 25.87 39.04 8.53
CA CYS A 524 24.93 39.77 7.68
C CYS A 524 24.40 41.05 8.35
N GLY A 525 24.41 41.13 9.68
CA GLY A 525 23.98 42.30 10.44
C GLY A 525 25.04 43.39 10.58
N SER A 526 26.31 43.11 10.24
CA SER A 526 27.42 44.07 10.24
C SER A 526 27.65 44.72 8.85
N GLY A 527 26.92 44.30 7.83
CA GLY A 527 26.99 44.84 6.47
C GLY A 527 25.76 45.71 6.12
N SER A 528 25.99 46.99 5.85
CA SER A 528 25.04 47.87 5.16
C SER A 528 24.53 47.20 3.87
N PRO A 529 23.26 47.38 3.47
CA PRO A 529 22.64 46.59 2.39
C PRO A 529 23.39 46.73 1.07
N ARG A 530 23.56 45.61 0.36
CA ARG A 530 23.90 45.55 -1.07
C ARG A 530 22.72 45.05 -1.86
#